data_AF-A0A949TR86-F1
#
_entry.id   AF-A0A949TR86-F1
#
_cell.length_a   1.000
_cell.length_b   1.000
_cell.length_c   1.000
_cell.angle_alpha   90.00
_cell.angle_beta   90.00
_cell.angle_gamma   90.00
#
_symmetry.space_group_name_H-M   'P 1'
#
loop_
_entity.id
_entity.type
_entity.pdbx_description
1 polymer ?
#
loop_
_entity_poly.entity_id
_entity_poly.type
_entity_poly.pdbx_seq_one_letter_code
_entity_poly.pdbx_strand_id
1 'polypeptide(L)'
;MSNGGSGDDVEIIKPSNRLKNKVGGGGNAKFSAKVIERTEKAVASRGEDYLAKVREDIQQLRELVKKAAGGEVTPALIQEIAMTAREVKGEAATFNFPLLSHFGDGLFKFTDGMSDLSTKRLAVVQAHVDAMSAVLSHNMRGEGGPVGQQLKKGLDIAIEKFKQD
;
A
#
# COMPACT_ATOMS: atom_id res chain seq x y z
N MET A 1 31.14 -50.57 -48.35
CA MET A 1 31.18 -50.42 -46.88
C MET A 1 31.84 -49.06 -46.62
N SER A 2 31.04 -47.99 -46.50
CA SER A 2 30.78 -47.26 -45.23
C SER A 2 32.02 -46.52 -44.73
N ASN A 3 32.08 -45.23 -44.39
CA ASN A 3 31.13 -44.12 -44.22
C ASN A 3 31.94 -42.83 -43.92
N GLY A 4 31.39 -41.63 -44.22
CA GLY A 4 31.61 -40.33 -43.54
C GLY A 4 32.89 -39.55 -43.90
N GLY A 5 32.87 -38.31 -44.45
CA GLY A 5 31.94 -37.19 -44.27
C GLY A 5 32.47 -36.27 -43.14
N SER A 6 33.24 -35.23 -43.47
CA SER A 6 32.83 -33.80 -43.57
C SER A 6 32.65 -33.09 -42.22
N GLY A 7 33.14 -31.86 -42.12
CA GLY A 7 32.52 -30.84 -41.28
C GLY A 7 33.44 -30.11 -40.31
N ASP A 8 34.02 -29.01 -40.79
CA ASP A 8 34.11 -27.68 -40.16
C ASP A 8 34.22 -27.58 -38.61
N ASP A 9 35.35 -26.99 -38.19
CA ASP A 9 35.66 -26.55 -36.84
C ASP A 9 34.64 -25.52 -36.34
N VAL A 10 33.79 -25.94 -35.39
CA VAL A 10 32.95 -25.06 -34.58
C VAL A 10 33.21 -25.41 -33.12
N GLU A 11 34.20 -24.77 -32.50
CA GLU A 11 34.31 -24.78 -31.05
C GLU A 11 33.47 -23.65 -30.44
N ILE A 12 32.31 -24.05 -29.95
CA ILE A 12 31.32 -23.23 -29.27
C ILE A 12 31.94 -22.60 -28.02
N ILE A 13 32.12 -21.28 -28.04
CA ILE A 13 32.42 -20.50 -26.83
C ILE A 13 31.22 -20.63 -25.88
N LYS A 14 31.31 -21.57 -24.93
CA LYS A 14 30.33 -21.69 -23.84
C LYS A 14 30.55 -20.51 -22.89
N PRO A 15 29.56 -19.60 -22.70
CA PRO A 15 29.65 -18.64 -21.62
C PRO A 15 29.70 -19.43 -20.30
N SER A 16 30.80 -19.29 -19.57
CA SER A 16 31.00 -19.90 -18.27
C SER A 16 29.85 -19.49 -17.36
N ASN A 17 29.02 -20.47 -17.00
CA ASN A 17 27.85 -20.30 -16.18
C ASN A 17 28.25 -19.94 -14.74
N ARG A 18 28.51 -18.66 -14.48
CA ARG A 18 28.79 -18.10 -13.13
C ARG A 18 27.55 -17.91 -12.26
N LEU A 19 26.46 -18.65 -12.51
CA LEU A 19 25.25 -18.60 -11.69
C LEU A 19 25.08 -19.80 -10.75
N LYS A 20 26.01 -20.76 -10.74
CA LYS A 20 25.90 -21.96 -9.88
C LYS A 20 26.65 -21.89 -8.55
N ASN A 21 27.31 -20.77 -8.22
CA ASN A 21 28.06 -20.65 -6.97
C ASN A 21 27.37 -19.84 -5.87
N LYS A 22 26.04 -19.66 -5.94
CA LYS A 22 25.31 -18.93 -4.89
C LYS A 22 23.89 -19.40 -4.60
N VAL A 23 23.51 -20.64 -4.93
CA VAL A 23 22.21 -21.17 -4.50
C VAL A 23 22.30 -22.66 -4.20
N GLY A 24 21.98 -23.02 -2.95
CA GLY A 24 21.91 -24.39 -2.41
C GLY A 24 23.03 -24.60 -1.37
N GLY A 25 22.81 -24.55 -0.06
CA GLY A 25 21.64 -24.92 0.72
C GLY A 25 22.08 -26.02 1.68
N GLY A 26 22.31 -25.69 2.95
CA GLY A 26 22.71 -26.69 3.95
C GLY A 26 23.04 -26.11 5.32
N GLY A 27 22.08 -26.23 6.24
CA GLY A 27 22.33 -26.35 7.69
C GLY A 27 22.72 -25.07 8.46
N ASN A 28 21.82 -24.62 9.33
CA ASN A 28 22.13 -23.76 10.48
C ASN A 28 22.65 -22.34 10.19
N ALA A 29 21.93 -21.55 9.39
CA ALA A 29 22.04 -20.11 9.51
C ALA A 29 21.38 -19.67 10.83
N LYS A 30 22.09 -19.83 11.94
CA LYS A 30 21.86 -18.99 13.12
C LYS A 30 22.08 -17.56 12.63
N PHE A 31 21.00 -16.86 12.27
CA PHE A 31 21.07 -15.43 12.01
C PHE A 31 21.80 -14.85 13.23
N SER A 32 23.01 -14.32 13.03
CA SER A 32 23.74 -13.76 14.16
C SER A 32 22.88 -12.65 14.74
N ALA A 33 22.84 -12.53 16.07
CA ALA A 33 22.04 -11.50 16.73
C ALA A 33 22.28 -10.10 16.10
N LYS A 34 23.48 -9.85 15.57
CA LYS A 34 23.84 -8.64 14.82
C LYS A 34 23.19 -8.48 13.44
N VAL A 35 22.90 -9.57 12.71
CA VAL A 35 22.13 -9.54 11.45
C VAL A 35 20.64 -9.40 11.74
N ILE A 36 20.13 -10.04 12.80
CA ILE A 36 18.75 -9.83 13.26
C ILE A 36 18.60 -8.38 13.73
N GLU A 37 19.47 -7.88 14.60
CA GLU A 37 19.44 -6.52 15.15
C GLU A 37 19.61 -5.44 14.07
N ARG A 38 20.48 -5.64 13.07
CA ARG A 38 20.59 -4.70 11.94
C ARG A 38 19.35 -4.74 11.05
N THR A 39 18.71 -5.90 10.91
CA THR A 39 17.42 -6.05 10.21
C THR A 39 16.30 -5.39 10.99
N GLU A 40 16.19 -5.62 12.30
CA GLU A 40 15.19 -5.02 13.19
C GLU A 40 15.35 -3.51 13.31
N LYS A 41 16.58 -3.00 13.41
CA LYS A 41 16.86 -1.57 13.46
C LYS A 41 16.61 -0.88 12.13
N ALA A 42 16.94 -1.53 11.00
CA ALA A 42 16.59 -1.04 9.68
C ALA A 42 15.06 -1.03 9.45
N VAL A 43 14.34 -2.03 9.98
CA VAL A 43 12.87 -2.08 9.96
C VAL A 43 12.26 -1.01 10.88
N ALA A 44 12.83 -0.79 12.07
CA ALA A 44 12.37 0.22 13.02
C ALA A 44 12.53 1.65 12.49
N SER A 45 13.72 2.00 11.98
CA SER A 45 13.97 3.31 11.36
C SER A 45 13.08 3.54 10.14
N ARG A 46 12.89 2.52 9.28
CA ARG A 46 11.95 2.60 8.16
C ARG A 46 10.50 2.72 8.59
N GLY A 47 10.14 2.18 9.76
CA GLY A 47 8.81 2.28 10.32
C GLY A 47 8.47 3.70 10.79
N GLU A 48 9.45 4.46 11.28
CA GLU A 48 9.27 5.87 11.66
C GLU A 48 9.10 6.75 10.42
N ASP A 49 9.96 6.60 9.41
CA ASP A 49 9.86 7.31 8.13
C ASP A 49 8.52 7.02 7.42
N TYR A 50 8.07 5.77 7.49
CA TYR A 50 6.76 5.37 6.98
C TYR A 50 5.59 6.06 7.69
N LEU A 51 5.57 6.05 9.03
CA LEU A 51 4.49 6.68 9.78
C LEU A 51 4.47 8.20 9.56
N ALA A 52 5.62 8.81 9.26
CA ALA A 52 5.68 10.20 8.84
C ALA A 52 5.04 10.40 7.45
N LYS A 53 5.39 9.57 6.47
CA LYS A 53 4.82 9.65 5.12
C LYS A 53 3.31 9.41 5.08
N VAL A 54 2.81 8.37 5.74
CA VAL A 54 1.36 8.13 5.84
C VAL A 54 0.62 9.27 6.54
N ARG A 55 1.23 9.90 7.55
CA ARG A 55 0.65 11.10 8.18
C ARG A 55 0.55 12.24 7.19
N GLU A 56 1.57 12.45 6.38
CA GLU A 56 1.59 13.48 5.34
C GLU A 56 0.50 13.21 4.30
N ASP A 57 0.41 12.00 3.77
CA ASP A 57 -0.60 11.62 2.77
C ASP A 57 -2.03 11.78 3.31
N ILE A 58 -2.29 11.38 4.56
CA ILE A 58 -3.61 11.56 5.18
C ILE A 58 -3.92 13.04 5.41
N GLN A 59 -2.94 13.87 5.76
CA GLN A 59 -3.14 15.32 5.85
C GLN A 59 -3.41 15.94 4.48
N GLN A 60 -2.72 15.50 3.43
CA GLN A 60 -3.00 15.92 2.05
C GLN A 60 -4.44 15.56 1.66
N LEU A 61 -4.90 14.34 1.96
CA LEU A 61 -6.30 13.96 1.75
C LEU A 61 -7.27 14.90 2.46
N ARG A 62 -7.00 15.29 3.71
CA ARG A 62 -7.87 16.21 4.46
C ARG A 62 -7.95 17.59 3.79
N GLU A 63 -6.82 18.10 3.30
CA GLU A 63 -6.80 19.39 2.59
C GLU A 63 -7.53 19.31 1.24
N LEU A 64 -7.41 18.22 0.50
CA LEU A 64 -8.15 17.99 -0.75
C LEU A 64 -9.66 17.92 -0.52
N VAL A 65 -10.08 17.20 0.52
CA VAL A 65 -11.50 17.12 0.89
C VAL A 65 -12.04 18.47 1.33
N LYS A 66 -11.24 19.27 2.05
CA LYS A 66 -11.61 20.64 2.43
C LYS A 66 -11.78 21.56 1.22
N LYS A 67 -10.91 21.46 0.21
CA LYS A 67 -11.06 22.19 -1.06
C LYS A 67 -12.36 21.79 -1.77
N ALA A 68 -12.63 20.49 -1.88
CA ALA A 68 -13.89 19.99 -2.44
C ALA A 68 -15.13 20.49 -1.66
N ALA A 69 -15.06 20.51 -0.33
CA ALA A 69 -16.13 21.05 0.53
C ALA A 69 -16.32 22.56 0.38
N GLY A 70 -15.27 23.29 0.01
CA GLY A 70 -15.31 24.71 -0.35
C GLY A 70 -15.92 24.98 -1.73
N GLY A 71 -16.32 23.95 -2.48
CA GLY A 71 -16.92 24.07 -3.81
C GLY A 71 -15.93 23.86 -4.97
N GLU A 72 -14.66 23.60 -4.69
CA GLU A 72 -13.66 23.27 -5.70
C GLU A 72 -13.74 21.78 -6.05
N VAL A 73 -14.75 21.40 -6.84
CA VAL A 73 -14.89 20.03 -7.34
C VAL A 73 -14.49 20.00 -8.81
N THR A 74 -13.30 19.50 -9.07
CA THR A 74 -12.79 19.30 -10.44
C THR A 74 -12.37 17.85 -10.64
N PRO A 75 -12.42 17.31 -11.87
CA PRO A 75 -11.93 15.96 -12.14
C PRO A 75 -10.47 15.74 -11.72
N ALA A 76 -9.63 16.78 -11.82
CA ALA A 76 -8.24 16.74 -11.38
C ALA A 76 -8.12 16.55 -9.85
N LEU A 77 -8.91 17.29 -9.07
CA LEU A 77 -8.93 17.16 -7.61
C LEU A 77 -9.43 15.78 -7.17
N ILE A 78 -10.45 15.24 -7.83
CA ILE A 78 -10.98 13.90 -7.56
C ILE A 78 -9.92 12.84 -7.85
N GLN A 79 -9.20 13.00 -8.97
CA GLN A 79 -8.11 12.12 -9.34
C GLN A 79 -6.95 12.19 -8.34
N GLU A 80 -6.64 13.39 -7.82
CA GLU A 80 -5.63 13.57 -6.78
C GLU A 80 -6.02 12.82 -5.50
N ILE A 81 -7.28 12.95 -5.04
CA ILE A 81 -7.81 12.18 -3.91
C ILE A 81 -7.63 10.67 -4.14
N ALA A 82 -7.98 10.18 -5.34
CA ALA A 82 -7.85 8.77 -5.68
C ALA A 82 -6.38 8.30 -5.61
N MET A 83 -5.44 9.07 -6.16
CA MET A 83 -4.02 8.73 -6.14
C MET A 83 -3.43 8.74 -4.73
N THR A 84 -3.72 9.78 -3.94
CA THR A 84 -3.24 9.83 -2.56
C THR A 84 -3.82 8.66 -1.74
N ALA A 85 -5.09 8.30 -1.93
CA ALA A 85 -5.68 7.12 -1.29
C ALA A 85 -4.96 5.81 -1.68
N ARG A 86 -4.56 5.68 -2.96
CA ARG A 86 -3.78 4.54 -3.46
C ARG A 86 -2.37 4.50 -2.86
N GLU A 87 -1.73 5.64 -2.66
CA GLU A 87 -0.43 5.74 -1.98
C GLU A 87 -0.54 5.28 -0.53
N VAL A 88 -1.49 5.83 0.24
CA VAL A 88 -1.77 5.42 1.63
C VAL A 88 -1.97 3.91 1.72
N LYS A 89 -2.75 3.32 0.79
CA LYS A 89 -2.96 1.87 0.73
C LYS A 89 -1.64 1.10 0.56
N GLY A 90 -0.81 1.52 -0.40
CA GLY A 90 0.45 0.86 -0.75
C GLY A 90 1.47 0.93 0.39
N GLU A 91 1.56 2.09 1.03
CA GLU A 91 2.40 2.27 2.21
C GLU A 91 1.87 1.41 3.37
N ALA A 92 0.57 1.49 3.70
CA ALA A 92 -0.02 0.75 4.81
C ALA A 92 0.13 -0.78 4.72
N ALA A 93 0.05 -1.34 3.51
CA ALA A 93 0.22 -2.78 3.29
C ALA A 93 1.62 -3.28 3.69
N THR A 94 2.64 -2.43 3.51
CA THR A 94 4.04 -2.80 3.75
C THR A 94 4.40 -2.83 5.24
N PHE A 95 3.69 -2.06 6.07
CA PHE A 95 4.03 -1.83 7.47
C PHE A 95 3.01 -2.38 8.48
N ASN A 96 2.21 -3.36 8.07
CA ASN A 96 1.25 -4.10 8.91
C ASN A 96 0.10 -3.25 9.50
N PHE A 97 -0.45 -2.34 8.68
CA PHE A 97 -1.68 -1.58 8.97
C PHE A 97 -2.82 -2.00 8.02
N PRO A 98 -3.38 -3.22 8.17
CA PRO A 98 -4.39 -3.73 7.25
C PRO A 98 -5.70 -2.91 7.29
N LEU A 99 -6.07 -2.32 8.43
CA LEU A 99 -7.21 -1.38 8.51
C LEU A 99 -7.01 -0.16 7.63
N LEU A 100 -5.83 0.44 7.70
CA LEU A 100 -5.51 1.63 6.91
C LEU A 100 -5.47 1.29 5.41
N SER A 101 -4.89 0.14 5.07
CA SER A 101 -4.88 -0.36 3.69
C SER A 101 -6.29 -0.62 3.17
N HIS A 102 -7.18 -1.17 4.00
CA HIS A 102 -8.58 -1.41 3.65
C HIS A 102 -9.33 -0.10 3.38
N PHE A 103 -9.20 0.90 4.25
CA PHE A 103 -9.87 2.20 4.04
C PHE A 103 -9.30 2.97 2.85
N GLY A 104 -7.98 2.93 2.63
CA GLY A 104 -7.35 3.53 1.45
C GLY A 104 -7.82 2.86 0.14
N ASP A 105 -7.95 1.53 0.13
CA ASP A 105 -8.49 0.79 -1.01
C ASP A 105 -9.97 1.13 -1.29
N GLY A 106 -10.78 1.20 -0.22
CA GLY A 106 -12.19 1.60 -0.31
C GLY A 106 -12.34 3.00 -0.89
N LEU A 107 -11.55 3.96 -0.39
CA LEU A 107 -11.58 5.34 -0.89
C LEU A 107 -11.13 5.40 -2.36
N PHE A 108 -10.00 4.78 -2.71
CA PHE A 108 -9.53 4.73 -4.09
C PHE A 108 -10.62 4.21 -5.03
N LYS A 109 -11.20 3.04 -4.74
CA LYS A 109 -12.26 2.44 -5.54
C LYS A 109 -13.52 3.30 -5.61
N PHE A 110 -13.83 4.03 -4.55
CA PHE A 110 -14.97 4.93 -4.54
C PHE A 110 -14.74 6.12 -5.46
N THR A 111 -13.55 6.71 -5.47
CA THR A 111 -13.24 7.91 -6.27
C THR A 111 -12.73 7.63 -7.68
N ASP A 112 -12.22 6.43 -7.94
CA ASP A 112 -11.63 6.06 -9.22
C ASP A 112 -12.68 6.13 -10.36
N GLY A 113 -12.34 6.85 -11.43
CA GLY A 113 -13.23 7.08 -12.56
C GLY A 113 -14.39 8.06 -12.31
N MET A 114 -14.48 8.69 -11.13
CA MET A 114 -15.47 9.76 -10.91
C MET A 114 -15.05 11.06 -11.58
N SER A 115 -16.02 11.76 -12.17
CA SER A 115 -15.85 13.11 -12.72
C SER A 115 -16.47 14.21 -11.86
N ASP A 116 -17.25 13.84 -10.83
CA ASP A 116 -17.95 14.76 -9.93
C ASP A 116 -18.16 14.17 -8.52
N LEU A 117 -18.15 15.06 -7.52
CA LEU A 117 -18.43 14.78 -6.11
C LEU A 117 -19.63 15.61 -5.63
N SER A 118 -20.81 15.01 -5.68
CA SER A 118 -21.97 15.56 -4.98
C SER A 118 -21.72 15.63 -3.47
N THR A 119 -22.49 16.45 -2.74
CA THR A 119 -22.39 16.58 -1.28
C THR A 119 -22.43 15.23 -0.55
N LYS A 120 -23.25 14.29 -1.02
CA LYS A 120 -23.34 12.93 -0.46
C LYS A 120 -22.08 12.12 -0.71
N ARG A 121 -21.53 12.17 -1.93
CA ARG A 121 -20.27 11.49 -2.26
C ARG A 121 -19.11 12.08 -1.48
N LEU A 122 -19.08 13.41 -1.32
CA LEU A 122 -18.08 14.09 -0.51
C LEU A 122 -18.15 13.65 0.96
N ALA A 123 -19.34 13.46 1.52
CA ALA A 123 -19.50 12.93 2.88
C ALA A 123 -18.94 11.51 3.02
N VAL A 124 -19.12 10.65 2.00
CA VAL A 124 -18.51 9.32 1.96
C VAL A 124 -16.98 9.40 1.89
N VAL A 125 -16.42 10.31 1.09
CA VAL A 125 -14.97 10.55 1.03
C VAL A 125 -14.45 10.99 2.40
N GLN A 126 -15.10 11.97 3.03
CA GLN A 126 -14.73 12.46 4.36
C GLN A 126 -14.74 11.34 5.40
N ALA A 127 -15.76 10.47 5.38
CA ALA A 127 -15.85 9.34 6.31
C ALA A 127 -14.66 8.37 6.18
N HIS A 128 -14.17 8.11 4.96
CA HIS A 128 -12.96 7.30 4.77
C HIS A 128 -11.73 7.99 5.34
N VAL A 129 -11.55 9.29 5.08
CA VAL A 129 -10.40 10.06 5.59
C VAL A 129 -10.40 10.14 7.12
N ASP A 130 -11.57 10.28 7.74
CA ASP A 130 -11.72 10.28 9.19
C ASP A 130 -11.39 8.90 9.79
N ALA A 131 -11.85 7.82 9.15
CA ALA A 131 -11.51 6.46 9.56
C ALA A 131 -10.00 6.19 9.48
N MET A 132 -9.34 6.62 8.39
CA MET A 132 -7.89 6.53 8.23
C MET A 132 -7.13 7.33 9.30
N SER A 133 -7.60 8.54 9.59
CA SER A 133 -7.04 9.41 10.64
C SER A 133 -7.17 8.77 12.03
N ALA A 134 -8.29 8.11 12.32
CA ALA A 134 -8.51 7.41 13.58
C ALA A 134 -7.57 6.19 13.75
N VAL A 135 -7.43 5.36 12.70
CA VAL A 135 -6.50 4.22 12.70
C VAL A 135 -5.08 4.67 13.04
N LEU A 136 -4.62 5.75 12.41
CA LEU A 136 -3.29 6.29 12.60
C LEU A 136 -3.11 6.92 13.99
N SER A 137 -4.09 7.68 14.47
CA SER A 137 -4.04 8.36 15.78
C SER A 137 -3.99 7.35 16.94
N HIS A 138 -4.68 6.23 16.80
CA HIS A 138 -4.65 5.13 17.77
C HIS A 138 -3.54 4.10 17.48
N ASN A 139 -2.71 4.32 16.46
CA ASN A 139 -1.65 3.41 16.01
C ASN A 139 -2.14 1.95 15.91
N MET A 140 -3.33 1.75 15.33
CA MET A 140 -3.99 0.44 15.30
C MET A 140 -3.27 -0.49 14.31
N ARG A 141 -2.35 -1.30 14.83
CA ARG A 141 -1.62 -2.31 14.07
C ARG A 141 -2.43 -3.61 13.96
N GLY A 142 -2.18 -4.36 12.88
CA GLY A 142 -2.97 -5.56 12.57
C GLY A 142 -4.46 -5.23 12.41
N GLU A 143 -5.35 -6.16 12.75
CA GLU A 143 -6.80 -5.97 12.58
C GLU A 143 -7.42 -4.94 13.56
N GLY A 144 -6.64 -4.33 14.46
CA GLY A 144 -7.10 -3.34 15.44
C GLY A 144 -8.06 -3.89 16.51
N GLY A 145 -8.20 -5.21 16.61
CA GLY A 145 -9.01 -5.88 17.62
C GLY A 145 -10.50 -5.47 17.57
N PRO A 146 -11.22 -5.49 18.70
CA PRO A 146 -12.62 -5.09 18.76
C PRO A 146 -12.88 -3.66 18.27
N VAL A 147 -11.93 -2.75 18.52
CA VAL A 147 -12.02 -1.33 18.09
C VAL A 147 -11.94 -1.23 16.57
N GLY A 148 -11.01 -1.95 15.93
CA GLY A 148 -10.89 -2.00 14.47
C GLY A 148 -12.15 -2.52 13.79
N GLN A 149 -12.79 -3.56 14.36
CA GLN A 149 -14.07 -4.07 13.85
C GLN A 149 -15.21 -3.06 14.00
N GLN A 150 -15.26 -2.35 15.13
CA GLN A 150 -16.23 -1.28 15.33
C GLN A 150 -16.01 -0.14 14.35
N LEU A 151 -14.76 0.21 14.05
CA LEU A 151 -14.44 1.25 13.09
C LEU A 151 -14.86 0.88 11.66
N LYS A 152 -14.59 -0.37 11.21
CA LYS A 152 -15.09 -0.88 9.93
C LYS A 152 -16.62 -0.79 9.86
N LYS A 153 -17.32 -1.31 10.87
CA LYS A 153 -18.79 -1.23 10.96
C LYS A 153 -19.31 0.21 10.97
N GLY A 154 -18.63 1.09 11.70
CA GLY A 154 -18.98 2.51 11.78
C GLY A 154 -18.89 3.20 10.43
N LEU A 155 -17.82 2.91 9.67
CA LEU A 155 -17.67 3.39 8.30
C LEU A 155 -18.76 2.82 7.39
N ASP A 156 -19.04 1.52 7.44
CA ASP A 156 -20.10 0.90 6.64
C ASP A 156 -21.47 1.56 6.91
N ILE A 157 -21.82 1.77 8.18
CA ILE A 157 -23.06 2.45 8.57
C ILE A 157 -23.09 3.89 8.05
N ALA A 158 -21.98 4.62 8.13
CA ALA A 158 -21.90 5.98 7.61
C ALA A 158 -22.13 6.00 6.08
N ILE A 159 -21.46 5.10 5.35
CA ILE A 159 -21.60 4.95 3.91
C ILE A 159 -23.05 4.62 3.55
N GLU A 160 -23.69 3.67 4.23
CA GLU A 160 -25.08 3.29 3.97
C GLU A 160 -26.06 4.44 4.24
N LYS A 161 -25.87 5.21 5.31
CA LYS A 161 -26.68 6.42 5.57
C LYS A 161 -26.59 7.42 4.43
N PHE A 162 -25.41 7.64 3.86
CA PHE A 162 -25.21 8.57 2.75
C PHE A 162 -25.70 8.04 1.39
N LYS A 163 -26.02 6.74 1.28
CA LYS A 163 -26.65 6.14 0.08
C LYS A 163 -28.18 6.25 0.08
N GLN A 164 -28.81 6.35 1.27
CA GLN A 164 -30.28 6.30 1.40
C GLN A 164 -30.97 7.66 1.40
N ASP A 165 -30.23 8.73 1.66
CA ASP A 165 -30.72 10.10 1.52
C ASP A 165 -30.68 10.53 0.05
#